data_AF-A0A1I7KJZ1-F1
#
_entry.id   AF-A0A1I7KJZ1-F1
#
_cell.length_a   1.000
_cell.length_b   1.000
_cell.length_c   1.000
_cell.angle_alpha   90.00
_cell.angle_beta   90.00
_cell.angle_gamma   90.00
#
_symmetry.space_group_name_H-M   'P 1'
#
loop_
_entity.id
_entity.type
_entity.pdbx_description
1 polymer ?
#
loop_
_entity_poly.entity_id
_entity_poly.type
_entity_poly.pdbx_seq_one_letter_code
_entity_poly.pdbx_strand_id
1 'polypeptide(L)'
;MSGERLDVDLGEELALTALRVAPKALLAAFDAQAGRAVQQCRLLVALRRAHFFDACSVSPSLFDKFEELKTPLFWDIDKVENDERQYGIFYATAPGHLAYGHLKGHSLFCEALLLCLEGAAATPGKVIRPNGPEPWVITIRSLESALIGRLQATAGSAGVRQILGTQSFGDFAFRR
;
A
#
# COMPACT_ATOMS: atom_id res chain seq x y z
N MET A 1 5.97 57.25 -37.45
CA MET A 1 6.77 56.26 -38.19
C MET A 1 6.76 54.98 -37.38
N SER A 2 6.01 54.01 -37.89
CA SER A 2 5.78 52.67 -37.36
C SER A 2 7.00 51.77 -37.63
N GLY A 3 7.31 50.89 -36.68
CA GLY A 3 8.32 49.85 -36.83
C GLY A 3 8.06 48.73 -35.84
N GLU A 4 6.99 47.97 -36.06
CA GLU A 4 6.75 46.67 -35.43
C GLU A 4 7.78 45.68 -35.97
N ARG A 5 8.57 45.09 -35.08
CA ARG A 5 9.51 44.01 -35.37
C ARG A 5 8.80 42.70 -35.00
N LEU A 6 8.28 42.02 -36.01
CA LEU A 6 7.78 40.64 -35.89
C LEU A 6 8.98 39.71 -35.85
N ASP A 7 9.42 39.36 -34.65
CA ASP A 7 10.27 38.17 -34.45
C ASP A 7 9.39 36.94 -34.63
N VAL A 8 9.38 36.39 -35.84
CA VAL A 8 8.75 35.10 -36.12
C VAL A 8 9.70 34.02 -35.58
N ASP A 9 9.30 33.40 -34.48
CA ASP A 9 9.99 32.30 -33.83
C ASP A 9 10.01 31.07 -34.75
N LEU A 10 11.13 30.87 -35.45
CA LEU A 10 11.40 29.71 -36.30
C LEU A 10 11.37 28.37 -35.53
N GLY A 11 11.22 28.39 -34.20
CA GLY A 11 11.05 27.21 -33.36
C GLY A 11 9.68 26.53 -33.47
N GLU A 12 8.60 27.28 -33.71
CA GLU A 12 7.24 26.70 -33.76
C GLU A 12 6.95 25.94 -35.06
N GLU A 13 7.45 26.42 -36.22
CA GLU A 13 7.26 25.70 -37.49
C GLU A 13 8.03 24.38 -37.54
N LEU A 14 9.20 24.29 -36.91
CA LEU A 14 9.94 23.03 -36.79
C LEU A 14 9.26 22.03 -35.86
N ALA A 15 8.62 22.50 -34.79
CA ALA A 15 7.85 21.66 -33.86
C ALA A 15 6.55 21.11 -34.49
N LEU A 16 5.84 21.95 -35.27
CA LEU A 16 4.63 21.54 -35.99
C LEU A 16 4.92 20.62 -37.19
N THR A 17 6.09 20.79 -37.82
CA THR A 17 6.54 19.88 -38.89
C THR A 17 7.00 18.53 -38.33
N ALA A 18 7.66 18.50 -37.17
CA ALA A 18 8.03 17.25 -36.48
C ALA A 18 6.80 16.43 -36.03
N LEU A 19 5.71 17.08 -35.62
CA LEU A 19 4.46 16.40 -35.25
C LEU A 19 3.72 15.75 -36.43
N ARG A 20 3.99 16.16 -37.68
CA ARG A 20 3.36 15.61 -38.89
C ARG A 20 4.04 14.36 -39.45
N VAL A 21 5.31 14.11 -39.11
CA VAL A 21 6.14 13.10 -39.80
C VAL A 21 6.20 11.75 -39.07
N ALA A 22 5.78 11.63 -37.81
CA ALA A 22 5.84 10.32 -37.14
C ALA A 22 4.78 10.07 -36.05
N PRO A 23 3.47 10.10 -36.37
CA PRO A 23 2.43 9.68 -35.44
C PRO A 23 2.62 8.23 -34.97
N LYS A 24 3.20 7.35 -35.81
CA LYS A 24 3.50 5.95 -35.44
C LYS A 24 4.62 5.81 -34.41
N ALA A 25 5.67 6.64 -34.47
CA ALA A 25 6.77 6.58 -33.52
C ALA A 25 6.36 7.15 -32.16
N LEU A 26 5.55 8.22 -32.16
CA LEU A 26 4.99 8.81 -30.94
C LEU A 26 4.01 7.84 -30.26
N LEU A 27 3.13 7.20 -31.05
CA LEU A 27 2.19 6.19 -30.55
C LEU A 27 2.93 4.95 -30.02
N ALA A 28 3.94 4.46 -30.73
CA ALA A 28 4.77 3.35 -30.26
C ALA A 28 5.56 3.69 -28.99
N ALA A 29 6.02 4.93 -28.83
CA ALA A 29 6.66 5.41 -27.62
C ALA A 29 5.68 5.49 -26.44
N PHE A 30 4.44 5.95 -26.68
CA PHE A 30 3.35 5.94 -25.71
C PHE A 30 2.94 4.52 -25.31
N ASP A 31 2.78 3.61 -26.27
CA ASP A 31 2.45 2.21 -26.01
C ASP A 31 3.58 1.48 -25.27
N ALA A 32 4.84 1.76 -25.61
CA ALA A 32 5.99 1.23 -24.89
C ALA A 32 6.10 1.82 -23.47
N GLN A 33 5.74 3.08 -23.27
CA GLN A 33 5.69 3.71 -21.96
C GLN A 33 4.53 3.17 -21.12
N ALA A 34 3.36 2.97 -21.71
CA ALA A 34 2.21 2.33 -21.07
C ALA A 34 2.51 0.86 -20.72
N GLY A 35 3.14 0.11 -21.63
CA GLY A 35 3.58 -1.27 -21.38
C GLY A 35 4.61 -1.37 -20.25
N ARG A 36 5.59 -0.45 -20.21
CA ARG A 36 6.56 -0.35 -19.10
C ARG A 36 5.88 0.03 -17.78
N ALA A 37 4.91 0.95 -17.81
CA ALA A 37 4.14 1.34 -16.63
C ALA A 37 3.29 0.17 -16.09
N VAL A 38 2.65 -0.61 -16.97
CA VAL A 38 1.89 -1.82 -16.58
C VAL A 38 2.82 -2.88 -15.98
N GLN A 39 4.00 -3.10 -16.57
CA GLN A 39 5.01 -4.02 -16.03
C GLN A 39 5.52 -3.57 -14.65
N GLN A 40 5.78 -2.28 -14.46
CA GLN A 40 6.19 -1.70 -13.18
C GLN A 40 5.09 -1.77 -12.12
N CYS A 41 3.83 -1.51 -12.48
CA CYS A 41 2.68 -1.69 -11.57
C CYS A 41 2.53 -3.15 -11.13
N ARG A 42 2.72 -4.11 -12.04
CA ARG A 42 2.62 -5.55 -11.75
C ARG A 42 3.73 -6.03 -10.81
N LEU A 43 4.95 -5.49 -10.94
CA LEU A 43 6.05 -5.74 -10.01
C LEU A 43 5.82 -5.10 -8.63
N LEU A 44 5.27 -3.88 -8.57
CA LEU A 44 4.97 -3.22 -7.29
C LEU A 44 3.90 -3.94 -6.48
N VAL A 45 2.86 -4.49 -7.12
CA VAL A 45 1.84 -5.33 -6.44
C VAL A 45 2.45 -6.65 -5.93
N ALA A 46 3.48 -7.16 -6.59
CA ALA A 46 4.22 -8.34 -6.14
C ALA A 46 5.16 -8.03 -4.96
N LEU A 47 5.75 -6.83 -4.94
CA LEU A 47 6.77 -6.43 -3.97
C LEU A 47 6.22 -5.73 -2.73
N ARG A 48 5.03 -5.14 -2.75
CA ARG A 48 4.49 -4.37 -1.60
C ARG A 48 3.05 -4.76 -1.32
N ARG A 49 2.80 -5.36 -0.16
CA ARG A 49 1.46 -5.91 0.18
C ARG A 49 1.07 -5.62 1.61
N ALA A 50 -0.18 -5.22 1.80
CA ALA A 50 -0.78 -5.16 3.12
C ALA A 50 -1.94 -6.16 3.19
N HIS A 51 -1.90 -7.06 4.15
CA HIS A 51 -2.91 -8.08 4.38
C HIS A 51 -3.64 -7.77 5.67
N PHE A 52 -4.98 -7.83 5.62
CA PHE A 52 -5.85 -7.59 6.77
C PHE A 52 -6.68 -8.85 7.00
N PHE A 53 -6.56 -9.44 8.18
CA PHE A 53 -7.24 -10.65 8.58
C PHE A 53 -8.20 -10.35 9.72
N ASP A 54 -9.48 -10.26 9.41
CA ASP A 54 -10.53 -10.04 10.39
C ASP A 54 -11.16 -11.36 10.80
N ALA A 55 -10.54 -12.02 11.75
CA ALA A 55 -11.00 -13.29 12.29
C ALA A 55 -10.52 -13.44 13.74
N CYS A 56 -11.26 -14.24 14.51
CA CYS A 56 -10.77 -14.73 15.79
C CYS A 56 -9.56 -15.64 15.56
N SER A 57 -8.49 -15.42 16.31
CA SER A 57 -7.30 -16.27 16.27
C SER A 57 -7.33 -17.25 17.45
N VAL A 58 -8.43 -17.98 17.57
CA VAL A 58 -8.54 -19.08 18.54
C VAL A 58 -8.13 -20.34 17.79
N SER A 59 -6.89 -20.79 18.01
CA SER A 59 -6.46 -22.11 17.55
C SER A 59 -7.41 -23.13 18.16
N PRO A 60 -8.15 -23.93 17.38
CA PRO A 60 -8.78 -25.13 17.92
C PRO A 60 -7.65 -25.96 18.52
N SER A 61 -7.78 -26.47 19.75
CA SER A 61 -6.73 -27.31 20.39
C SER A 61 -6.32 -28.54 19.56
N LEU A 62 -7.10 -28.89 18.53
CA LEU A 62 -6.77 -29.86 17.50
C LEU A 62 -5.65 -29.41 16.55
N PHE A 63 -5.51 -28.12 16.25
CA PHE A 63 -4.51 -27.54 15.34
C PHE A 63 -3.10 -27.53 15.92
N ASP A 64 -2.96 -27.46 17.24
CA ASP A 64 -1.66 -27.55 17.93
C ASP A 64 -0.94 -28.86 17.58
N LYS A 65 -1.68 -29.93 17.25
CA LYS A 65 -1.12 -31.22 16.79
C LYS A 65 -0.65 -31.21 15.33
N PHE A 66 -1.12 -30.27 14.52
CA PHE A 66 -0.76 -30.15 13.09
C PHE A 66 0.41 -29.18 12.88
N GLU A 67 0.64 -28.22 13.78
CA GLU A 67 1.84 -27.35 13.72
C GLU A 67 3.15 -28.12 13.97
N GLU A 68 3.10 -29.26 14.67
CA GLU A 68 4.25 -30.15 14.86
C GLU A 68 4.58 -31.02 13.64
N LEU A 69 3.79 -30.96 12.57
CA LEU A 69 4.08 -31.71 11.36
C LEU A 69 5.29 -31.10 10.66
N LYS A 70 6.41 -31.81 10.73
CA LYS A 70 7.60 -31.51 9.92
C LYS A 70 7.17 -31.37 8.46
N THR A 71 7.28 -30.17 7.92
CA THR A 71 7.12 -29.93 6.49
C THR A 71 8.07 -30.85 5.73
N PRO A 72 7.59 -31.59 4.73
CA PRO A 72 8.45 -32.49 3.97
C PRO A 72 9.54 -31.70 3.23
N LEU A 73 10.75 -32.28 3.17
CA LEU A 73 11.98 -31.65 2.66
C LEU A 73 11.89 -31.03 1.26
N PHE A 74 10.89 -31.37 0.45
CA PHE A 74 10.71 -30.77 -0.87
C PHE A 74 10.25 -29.30 -0.84
N TRP A 75 9.87 -28.78 0.33
CA TRP A 75 9.61 -27.36 0.55
C TRP A 75 10.85 -26.56 1.00
N ASP A 76 12.02 -27.18 1.07
CA ASP A 76 13.30 -26.45 1.15
C ASP A 76 13.57 -25.81 -0.21
N ILE A 77 12.84 -24.72 -0.46
CA ILE A 77 13.12 -23.83 -1.58
C ILE A 77 14.48 -23.20 -1.28
N ASP A 78 15.42 -23.33 -2.21
CA ASP A 78 16.69 -22.61 -2.16
C ASP A 78 16.41 -21.16 -1.77
N LYS A 79 17.08 -20.68 -0.71
CA LYS A 79 16.99 -19.28 -0.30
C LYS A 79 17.47 -18.42 -1.47
N VAL A 80 16.53 -17.94 -2.27
CA VAL A 80 16.80 -16.98 -3.32
C VAL A 80 17.44 -15.77 -2.64
N GLU A 81 18.64 -15.42 -3.06
CA GLU A 81 19.33 -14.25 -2.55
C GLU A 81 18.49 -12.99 -2.82
N ASN A 82 18.29 -12.19 -1.75
CA ASN A 82 17.52 -10.95 -1.69
C ASN A 82 16.02 -11.03 -2.01
N ASP A 83 15.23 -11.39 -1.00
CA ASP A 83 13.80 -11.11 -0.98
C ASP A 83 13.54 -9.61 -0.76
N GLU A 84 13.25 -8.88 -1.84
CA GLU A 84 12.90 -7.46 -1.80
C GLU A 84 11.42 -7.20 -1.45
N ARG A 85 10.61 -8.25 -1.22
CA ARG A 85 9.20 -8.09 -0.89
C ARG A 85 9.07 -7.41 0.47
N GLN A 86 8.30 -6.34 0.52
CA GLN A 86 7.86 -5.66 1.73
C GLN A 86 6.39 -5.99 1.98
N TYR A 87 6.05 -6.31 3.22
CA TYR A 87 4.67 -6.62 3.57
C TYR A 87 4.31 -6.15 4.98
N GLY A 88 3.02 -5.89 5.19
CA GLY A 88 2.43 -5.75 6.51
C GLY A 88 1.22 -6.67 6.61
N ILE A 89 1.14 -7.43 7.69
CA ILE A 89 0.02 -8.30 8.00
C ILE A 89 -0.58 -7.80 9.30
N PHE A 90 -1.89 -7.56 9.27
CA PHE A 90 -2.66 -7.04 10.39
C PHE A 90 -3.78 -8.02 10.68
N TYR A 91 -3.74 -8.64 11.86
CA TYR A 91 -4.78 -9.50 12.38
C TYR A 91 -5.65 -8.70 13.33
N ALA A 92 -6.97 -8.84 13.21
CA ALA A 92 -7.92 -8.22 14.12
C ALA A 92 -7.63 -8.52 15.58
N THR A 93 -7.09 -9.71 15.86
CA THR A 93 -6.69 -10.09 17.21
C THR A 93 -5.41 -10.92 17.20
N ALA A 94 -4.62 -10.82 18.26
CA ALA A 94 -3.43 -11.64 18.47
C ALA A 94 -3.80 -13.13 18.67
N PRO A 95 -2.89 -14.09 18.37
CA PRO A 95 -3.13 -15.50 18.63
C PRO A 95 -3.57 -15.78 20.08
N GLY A 96 -4.58 -16.61 20.24
CA GLY A 96 -5.20 -16.95 21.53
C GLY A 96 -6.24 -15.93 22.02
N HIS A 97 -6.50 -14.86 21.28
CA HIS A 97 -7.47 -13.83 21.67
C HIS A 97 -8.70 -13.80 20.76
N LEU A 98 -9.78 -13.20 21.28
CA LEU A 98 -11.03 -13.02 20.55
C LEU A 98 -11.00 -11.73 19.72
N ALA A 99 -11.61 -11.77 18.54
CA ALA A 99 -11.94 -10.59 17.75
C ALA A 99 -13.42 -10.25 18.01
N TYR A 100 -13.70 -8.99 18.32
CA TYR A 100 -15.05 -8.52 18.65
C TYR A 100 -15.62 -7.65 17.52
N GLY A 101 -16.94 -7.53 17.52
CA GLY A 101 -17.67 -6.65 16.62
C GLY A 101 -18.97 -6.16 17.24
N HIS A 102 -19.54 -5.13 16.63
CA HIS A 102 -20.84 -4.60 17.04
C HIS A 102 -21.96 -5.57 16.66
N LEU A 103 -23.01 -5.63 17.48
CA LEU A 103 -24.20 -6.41 17.16
C LEU A 103 -24.83 -5.89 15.86
N LYS A 104 -24.86 -6.73 14.81
CA LYS A 104 -25.32 -6.38 13.45
C LYS A 104 -24.51 -5.28 12.76
N GLY A 105 -23.29 -5.01 13.23
CA GLY A 105 -22.40 -3.99 12.66
C GLY A 105 -21.12 -4.59 12.08
N HIS A 106 -20.14 -3.71 11.85
CA HIS A 106 -18.79 -4.10 11.48
C HIS A 106 -17.99 -4.55 12.73
N SER A 107 -16.89 -5.27 12.49
CA SER A 107 -15.95 -5.61 13.57
C SER A 107 -15.28 -4.35 14.11
N LEU A 108 -14.81 -4.41 15.36
CA LEU A 108 -14.07 -3.30 15.97
C LEU A 108 -12.76 -3.02 15.22
N PHE A 109 -12.17 -4.07 14.64
CA PHE A 109 -10.98 -3.96 13.81
C PHE A 109 -11.27 -3.22 12.49
N CYS A 110 -12.35 -3.57 11.79
CA CYS A 110 -12.75 -2.87 10.57
C CYS A 110 -13.07 -1.40 10.86
N GLU A 111 -13.75 -1.08 11.96
CA GLU A 111 -14.00 0.31 12.37
C GLU A 111 -12.70 1.08 12.56
N ALA A 112 -11.78 0.53 13.36
CA ALA A 112 -10.49 1.15 13.64
C ALA A 112 -9.65 1.32 12.37
N LEU A 113 -9.68 0.32 11.47
CA LEU A 113 -8.98 0.36 10.19
C LEU A 113 -9.53 1.46 9.28
N LEU A 114 -10.86 1.60 9.18
CA LEU A 114 -11.47 2.68 8.40
C LEU A 114 -11.05 4.05 8.94
N LEU A 115 -11.10 4.27 10.25
CA LEU A 115 -10.63 5.52 10.87
C LEU A 115 -9.16 5.81 10.55
N CYS A 116 -8.31 4.79 10.52
CA CYS A 116 -6.91 4.92 10.12
C CYS A 116 -6.77 5.35 8.65
N LEU A 117 -7.50 4.69 7.74
CA LEU A 117 -7.48 4.98 6.30
C LEU A 117 -8.12 6.33 5.94
N GLU A 118 -9.04 6.82 6.76
CA GLU A 118 -9.68 8.13 6.62
C GLU A 118 -8.78 9.29 7.05
N GLY A 119 -7.68 9.01 7.76
CA GLY A 119 -6.66 10.00 8.05
C GLY A 119 -5.97 9.85 9.40
N ALA A 120 -6.47 9.00 10.31
CA ALA A 120 -5.82 8.85 11.62
C ALA A 120 -4.42 8.23 11.54
N ALA A 121 -4.10 7.52 10.45
CA ALA A 121 -2.76 7.01 10.18
C ALA A 121 -1.94 7.87 9.20
N ALA A 122 -2.46 9.04 8.79
CA ALA A 122 -1.78 9.88 7.82
C ALA A 122 -0.55 10.54 8.45
N THR A 123 0.57 10.50 7.73
CA THR A 123 1.83 11.13 8.10
C THR A 123 2.41 11.92 6.93
N PRO A 124 3.24 12.94 7.19
CA PRO A 124 3.90 13.69 6.11
C PRO A 124 4.80 12.77 5.27
N GLY A 125 4.63 12.81 3.95
CA GLY A 125 5.41 12.02 3.01
C GLY A 125 6.75 12.68 2.69
N LYS A 126 7.82 11.86 2.63
CA LYS A 126 9.19 12.32 2.34
C LYS A 126 9.42 12.82 0.90
N VAL A 127 8.41 12.79 0.03
CA VAL A 127 8.55 13.22 -1.37
C VAL A 127 8.31 14.72 -1.42
N ILE A 128 9.39 15.49 -1.40
CA ILE A 128 9.36 16.93 -1.63
C ILE A 128 8.98 17.16 -3.09
N ARG A 129 7.77 17.67 -3.33
CA ARG A 129 7.41 18.18 -4.66
C ARG A 129 8.14 19.51 -4.85
N PRO A 130 8.68 19.82 -6.04
CA PRO A 130 9.50 21.01 -6.27
C PRO A 130 8.90 22.34 -5.82
N ASN A 131 7.57 22.45 -5.70
CA ASN A 131 6.84 23.65 -5.25
C ASN A 131 5.49 23.30 -4.58
N GLY A 132 5.37 22.16 -3.90
CA GLY A 132 4.08 21.72 -3.34
C GLY A 132 4.18 21.28 -1.88
N PRO A 133 3.06 21.31 -1.12
CA PRO A 133 3.03 20.74 0.22
C PRO A 133 3.40 19.25 0.18
N GLU A 134 4.07 18.77 1.23
CA GLU A 134 4.39 17.35 1.36
C GLU A 134 3.10 16.51 1.27
N PRO A 135 3.06 15.49 0.41
CA PRO A 135 1.87 14.67 0.27
C PRO A 135 1.67 13.88 1.57
N TRP A 136 0.44 13.89 2.11
CA TRP A 136 0.07 12.98 3.19
C TRP A 136 0.08 11.54 2.68
N VAL A 137 0.75 10.66 3.42
CA VAL A 137 0.85 9.24 3.11
C VAL A 137 0.51 8.41 4.34
N ILE A 138 0.09 7.18 4.11
CA ILE A 138 0.01 6.17 5.17
C ILE A 138 1.15 5.20 4.91
N THR A 139 2.02 4.95 5.87
CA THR A 139 3.01 3.87 5.84
C THR A 139 2.57 2.69 6.69
N ILE A 140 3.22 1.53 6.54
CA ILE A 140 2.97 0.36 7.39
C ILE A 140 3.17 0.70 8.86
N ARG A 141 4.24 1.43 9.19
CA ARG A 141 4.52 1.87 10.57
C ARG A 141 3.47 2.84 11.12
N SER A 142 3.08 3.84 10.34
CA SER A 142 2.04 4.78 10.79
C SER A 142 0.69 4.10 10.94
N LEU A 143 0.39 3.14 10.06
CA LEU A 143 -0.83 2.36 10.12
C LEU A 143 -0.85 1.46 11.36
N GLU A 144 0.22 0.73 11.62
CA GLU A 144 0.36 -0.10 12.82
C GLU A 144 0.16 0.72 14.10
N SER A 145 0.90 1.82 14.25
CA SER A 145 0.83 2.67 15.44
C SER A 145 -0.57 3.26 15.64
N ALA A 146 -1.18 3.81 14.58
CA ALA A 146 -2.52 4.38 14.67
C ALA A 146 -3.59 3.31 14.93
N LEU A 147 -3.47 2.14 14.29
CA LEU A 147 -4.45 1.07 14.39
C LEU A 147 -4.49 0.46 15.79
N ILE A 148 -3.34 0.32 16.46
CA ILE A 148 -3.28 -0.09 17.88
C ILE A 148 -4.09 0.87 18.75
N GLY A 149 -3.84 2.17 18.62
CA GLY A 149 -4.53 3.19 19.42
C GLY A 149 -6.02 3.25 19.13
N ARG A 150 -6.41 3.17 17.85
CA ARG A 150 -7.83 3.19 17.44
C ARG A 150 -8.57 1.95 17.88
N LEU A 151 -7.99 0.77 17.72
CA LEU A 151 -8.59 -0.48 18.17
C LEU A 151 -8.82 -0.47 19.69
N GLN A 152 -7.84 0.01 20.47
CA GLN A 152 -7.98 0.14 21.92
C GLN A 152 -9.09 1.12 22.32
N ALA A 153 -9.20 2.26 21.63
CA ALA A 153 -10.26 3.22 21.88
C ALA A 153 -11.65 2.64 21.56
N THR A 154 -11.82 2.04 20.38
CA THR A 154 -13.08 1.42 19.95
C THR A 154 -13.47 0.24 20.86
N ALA A 155 -12.52 -0.62 21.22
CA ALA A 155 -12.73 -1.72 22.17
C ALA A 155 -13.11 -1.19 23.57
N GLY A 156 -12.41 -0.16 24.05
CA GLY A 156 -12.70 0.48 25.33
C GLY A 156 -14.11 1.07 25.40
N SER A 157 -14.57 1.72 24.33
CA SER A 157 -15.95 2.24 24.23
C SER A 157 -17.01 1.12 24.22
N ALA A 158 -16.67 -0.06 23.70
CA ALA A 158 -17.53 -1.24 23.73
C ALA A 158 -17.43 -2.05 25.04
N GLY A 159 -16.57 -1.65 25.99
CA GLY A 159 -16.37 -2.35 27.25
C GLY A 159 -15.61 -3.68 27.12
N VAL A 160 -14.89 -3.89 26.01
CA VAL A 160 -14.12 -5.11 25.74
C VAL A 160 -12.64 -4.80 25.59
N ARG A 161 -11.79 -5.84 25.66
CA ARG A 161 -10.36 -5.73 25.37
C ARG A 161 -10.03 -6.56 24.15
N GLN A 162 -9.41 -5.91 23.15
CA GLN A 162 -8.91 -6.55 21.94
C GLN A 162 -7.45 -6.15 21.72
N ILE A 163 -6.61 -7.12 21.37
CA ILE A 163 -5.17 -6.92 21.18
C ILE A 163 -4.87 -7.15 19.70
N LEU A 164 -4.35 -6.15 19.01
CA LEU A 164 -3.99 -6.28 17.60
C LEU A 164 -2.84 -7.28 17.42
N GLY A 165 -2.92 -8.15 16.41
CA GLY A 165 -1.79 -8.95 15.95
C GLY A 165 -1.16 -8.30 14.73
N THR A 166 0.17 -8.12 14.69
CA THR A 166 0.87 -7.55 13.53
C THR A 166 2.11 -8.35 13.18
N GLN A 167 2.42 -8.40 11.89
CA GLN A 167 3.68 -8.91 11.36
C GLN A 167 4.06 -8.08 10.13
N SER A 168 5.21 -7.43 10.16
CA SER A 168 5.66 -6.59 9.04
C SER A 168 7.11 -6.83 8.68
N PHE A 169 7.41 -6.75 7.39
CA PHE A 169 8.76 -6.75 6.85
C PHE A 169 8.93 -5.57 5.88
N GLY A 170 9.85 -4.66 6.18
CA GLY A 170 10.00 -3.39 5.47
C GLY A 170 8.95 -2.35 5.86
N ASP A 171 9.10 -1.14 5.31
CA ASP A 171 8.11 -0.06 5.45
C ASP A 171 7.89 0.58 4.07
N PHE A 172 6.64 0.76 3.71
CA PHE A 172 6.25 1.36 2.44
C PHE A 172 4.97 2.17 2.60
N ALA A 173 4.80 3.15 1.72
CA ALA A 173 3.65 4.04 1.73
C ALA A 173 2.53 3.54 0.80
N PHE A 174 1.29 3.60 1.28
CA PHE A 174 0.08 3.59 0.47
C PHE A 174 -0.07 4.98 -0.18
N ARG A 175 -0.20 5.02 -1.50
CA ARG A 175 -0.64 6.24 -2.20
C ARG A 175 -2.15 6.19 -2.33
N ARG A 176 -2.81 7.26 -1.90
CA ARG A 176 -4.23 7.52 -2.18
C ARG A 176 -4.39 8.08 -3.58
#